data_AF-A0A8T3SF53-F1
#
_entry.id   AF-A0A8T3SF53-F1
#
_cell.length_a   1.000
_cell.length_b   1.000
_cell.length_c   1.000
_cell.angle_alpha   90.00
_cell.angle_beta   90.00
_cell.angle_gamma   90.00
#
_symmetry.space_group_name_H-M   'P 1'
#
loop_
_entity.id
_entity.type
_entity.pdbx_description
1 polymer ?
#
loop_
_entity_poly.entity_id
_entity_poly.type
_entity_poly.pdbx_seq_one_letter_code
_entity_poly.pdbx_strand_id
1 'polypeptide(L)'
;MHADTAGKGDQFLSILKRVYPQALCFNYILESDAKTIIFQFKKLIGQETKELAAEIHAVLEFSQSVNEFNVFLHGDICPDNVYYQDNEMRFIDFEFGDFGNALVDGVYLRMHMPSCWCSKAVPQSIVYQMESIYREELKAGILSAADDAVYNKQLAYACAYWLVRTIKQLNDMDLIDHEWICPSGPVDSDSKWEPEKNAFRPRILSRLEAFISCSKTTGQLPKLCEAAIHLHSYLRKIWPETNEIEFFPVFK
;
A
#
# COMPACT_ATOMS: atom_id res chain seq x y z
N MET A 1 0.11 17.63 5.71
CA MET A 1 -1.22 16.95 5.73
C MET A 1 -1.36 16.00 6.92
N HIS A 2 -0.68 14.86 6.96
CA HIS A 2 -0.87 13.86 8.03
C HIS A 2 -0.58 14.41 9.44
N ALA A 3 0.60 15.00 9.66
CA ALA A 3 0.92 15.65 10.93
C ALA A 3 -0.09 16.74 11.32
N ASP A 4 -0.54 17.54 10.35
CA ASP A 4 -1.50 18.64 10.59
C ASP A 4 -2.90 18.17 10.99
N THR A 5 -3.25 16.93 10.66
CA THR A 5 -4.59 16.35 10.90
C THR A 5 -4.60 15.40 12.09
N ALA A 6 -3.44 15.07 12.66
CA ALA A 6 -3.31 14.31 13.89
C ALA A 6 -4.12 14.96 15.03
N GLY A 7 -4.97 14.17 15.68
CA GLY A 7 -5.86 14.64 16.75
C GLY A 7 -7.02 15.54 16.29
N LYS A 8 -7.22 15.75 14.97
CA LYS A 8 -8.27 16.62 14.41
C LYS A 8 -9.32 15.86 13.61
N GLY A 9 -9.57 14.60 13.98
CA GLY A 9 -10.46 13.68 13.28
C GLY A 9 -11.85 14.26 13.00
N ASP A 10 -12.55 14.67 14.05
CA ASP A 10 -13.93 15.18 13.94
C ASP A 10 -14.02 16.42 13.04
N GLN A 11 -13.03 17.31 13.11
CA GLN A 11 -12.98 18.53 12.32
C GLN A 11 -12.89 18.20 10.83
N PHE A 12 -11.92 17.37 10.45
CA PHE A 12 -11.66 17.06 9.05
C PHE A 12 -12.73 16.10 8.48
N LEU A 13 -13.31 15.22 9.30
CA LEU A 13 -14.48 14.42 8.90
C LEU A 13 -15.71 15.31 8.64
N SER A 14 -15.91 16.35 9.44
CA SER A 14 -16.97 17.35 9.20
C SER A 14 -16.74 18.10 7.89
N ILE A 15 -15.49 18.49 7.60
CA ILE A 15 -15.12 19.13 6.33
C ILE A 15 -15.40 18.19 5.16
N LEU A 16 -14.92 16.94 5.22
CA LEU A 16 -15.12 15.95 4.16
C LEU A 16 -16.61 15.74 3.88
N LYS A 17 -17.42 15.46 4.92
CA LYS A 17 -18.88 15.27 4.77
C LYS A 17 -19.59 16.49 4.20
N ARG A 18 -19.09 17.70 4.47
CA ARG A 18 -19.67 18.94 3.94
C ARG A 18 -19.30 19.19 2.48
N VAL A 19 -18.04 18.92 2.10
CA VAL A 19 -17.51 19.19 0.75
C VAL A 19 -17.89 18.06 -0.21
N TYR A 20 -17.81 16.82 0.23
CA TYR A 20 -18.09 15.63 -0.57
C TYR A 20 -18.87 14.57 0.25
N PRO A 21 -20.20 14.75 0.41
CA PRO A 21 -21.05 13.81 1.15
C PRO A 21 -21.07 12.39 0.56
N GLN A 22 -20.67 12.23 -0.70
CA GLN A 22 -20.62 10.97 -1.44
C GLN A 22 -19.19 10.39 -1.52
N ALA A 23 -18.28 10.84 -0.65
CA ALA A 23 -16.93 10.27 -0.56
C ALA A 23 -16.99 8.75 -0.57
N LEU A 24 -16.23 8.16 -1.50
CA LEU A 24 -16.05 6.72 -1.56
C LEU A 24 -15.16 6.41 -0.36
N CYS A 25 -15.76 6.15 0.80
CA CYS A 25 -15.01 5.86 2.03
C CYS A 25 -13.89 4.86 1.71
N PHE A 26 -12.73 5.04 2.32
CA PHE A 26 -11.56 4.21 2.02
C PHE A 26 -11.96 2.76 2.22
N ASN A 27 -11.80 1.94 1.18
CA ASN A 27 -12.24 0.54 1.22
C ASN A 27 -11.32 -0.26 2.15
N TYR A 28 -11.60 -0.21 3.44
CA TYR A 28 -10.96 -1.02 4.45
C TYR A 28 -11.20 -2.49 4.17
N ILE A 29 -10.22 -3.29 4.58
CA ILE A 29 -10.29 -4.73 4.45
C ILE A 29 -11.36 -5.23 5.41
N LEU A 30 -12.31 -5.97 4.88
CA LEU A 30 -13.43 -6.53 5.64
C LEU A 30 -13.06 -7.90 6.21
N GLU A 31 -13.81 -8.34 7.21
CA GLU A 31 -13.66 -9.69 7.79
C GLU A 31 -13.86 -10.80 6.74
N SER A 32 -14.72 -10.58 5.73
CA SER A 32 -14.86 -11.48 4.58
C SER A 32 -13.59 -11.59 3.74
N ASP A 33 -12.80 -10.52 3.68
CA ASP A 33 -11.56 -10.49 2.91
C ASP A 33 -10.49 -11.30 3.61
N ALA A 34 -10.38 -11.22 4.95
CA ALA A 34 -9.46 -12.07 5.72
C ALA A 34 -9.68 -13.56 5.45
N LYS A 35 -10.95 -14.00 5.45
CA LYS A 35 -11.31 -15.39 5.10
C LYS A 35 -10.87 -15.76 3.69
N THR A 36 -11.07 -14.84 2.75
CA THR A 36 -10.64 -15.03 1.35
C THR A 36 -9.13 -15.15 1.24
N ILE A 37 -8.38 -14.28 1.91
CA ILE A 37 -6.91 -14.26 1.91
C ILE A 37 -6.35 -15.54 2.55
N ILE A 38 -6.88 -15.96 3.71
CA ILE A 38 -6.49 -17.21 4.38
C ILE A 38 -6.75 -18.40 3.45
N PHE A 39 -7.91 -18.43 2.80
CA PHE A 39 -8.24 -19.46 1.82
C PHE A 39 -7.27 -19.46 0.63
N GLN A 40 -6.83 -18.29 0.15
CA GLN A 40 -5.83 -18.22 -0.93
C GLN A 40 -4.48 -18.80 -0.52
N PHE A 41 -3.99 -18.48 0.68
CA PHE A 41 -2.76 -19.10 1.19
C PHE A 41 -2.88 -20.63 1.29
N LYS A 42 -4.03 -21.13 1.77
CA LYS A 42 -4.30 -22.56 1.79
C LYS A 42 -4.30 -23.16 0.38
N LYS A 43 -5.00 -22.53 -0.55
CA LYS A 43 -5.18 -23.01 -1.93
C LYS A 43 -3.86 -23.06 -2.69
N LEU A 44 -3.07 -22.00 -2.62
CA LEU A 44 -1.87 -21.83 -3.47
C LEU A 44 -0.63 -22.50 -2.87
N ILE A 45 -0.48 -22.45 -1.55
CA ILE A 45 0.76 -22.92 -0.89
C ILE A 45 0.51 -23.87 0.28
N GLY A 46 -0.73 -24.32 0.51
CA GLY A 46 -1.06 -25.27 1.57
C GLY A 46 -0.94 -24.72 2.99
N GLN A 47 -0.90 -23.39 3.16
CA GLN A 47 -0.72 -22.77 4.48
C GLN A 47 -2.01 -22.17 5.04
N GLU A 48 -2.41 -22.68 6.21
CA GLU A 48 -3.57 -22.21 6.98
C GLU A 48 -3.34 -22.51 8.47
N THR A 49 -2.37 -21.83 9.09
CA THR A 49 -2.14 -21.99 10.53
C THR A 49 -2.95 -20.97 11.33
N LYS A 50 -3.21 -21.27 12.61
CA LYS A 50 -3.93 -20.35 13.50
C LYS A 50 -3.16 -19.05 13.70
N GLU A 51 -1.83 -19.12 13.72
CA GLU A 51 -0.95 -17.98 13.91
C GLU A 51 -0.92 -17.08 12.66
N LEU A 52 -0.91 -17.66 11.45
CA LEU A 52 -1.05 -16.90 10.21
C LEU A 52 -2.42 -16.18 10.17
N ALA A 53 -3.50 -16.90 10.51
CA ALA A 53 -4.83 -16.30 10.57
C ALA A 53 -4.89 -15.15 11.58
N ALA A 54 -4.30 -15.33 12.77
CA ALA A 54 -4.24 -14.28 13.80
C ALA A 54 -3.47 -13.05 13.33
N GLU A 55 -2.35 -13.20 12.62
CA GLU A 55 -1.61 -12.08 12.06
C GLU A 55 -2.39 -11.36 10.95
N ILE A 56 -3.13 -12.08 10.10
CA ILE A 56 -4.01 -11.47 9.10
C ILE A 56 -5.11 -10.66 9.78
N HIS A 57 -5.79 -11.21 10.80
CA HIS A 57 -6.79 -10.46 11.56
C HIS A 57 -6.18 -9.24 12.26
N ALA A 58 -4.97 -9.33 12.79
CA ALA A 58 -4.27 -8.18 13.38
C ALA A 58 -4.02 -7.06 12.36
N VAL A 59 -3.80 -7.38 11.08
CA VAL A 59 -3.68 -6.37 9.99
C VAL A 59 -5.03 -5.70 9.72
N LEU A 60 -6.15 -6.44 9.79
CA LEU A 60 -7.49 -5.86 9.68
C LEU A 60 -7.78 -4.93 10.86
N GLU A 61 -7.53 -5.38 12.09
CA GLU A 61 -7.67 -4.58 13.31
C GLU A 61 -6.84 -3.31 13.24
N PHE A 62 -5.58 -3.40 12.78
CA PHE A 62 -4.72 -2.24 12.54
C PHE A 62 -5.38 -1.22 11.61
N SER A 63 -5.96 -1.68 10.49
CA SER A 63 -6.58 -0.79 9.50
C SER A 63 -7.81 -0.05 10.01
N GLN A 64 -8.46 -0.58 11.05
CA GLN A 64 -9.65 -0.01 11.68
C GLN A 64 -9.33 0.69 13.01
N SER A 65 -8.08 0.63 13.47
CA SER A 65 -7.70 1.13 14.78
C SER A 65 -7.64 2.66 14.81
N VAL A 66 -8.35 3.25 15.77
CA VAL A 66 -8.22 4.67 16.09
C VAL A 66 -7.16 4.84 17.16
N ASN A 67 -5.98 5.30 16.75
CA ASN A 67 -4.85 5.59 17.64
C ASN A 67 -4.18 6.92 17.23
N GLU A 68 -3.05 7.27 17.83
CA GLU A 68 -2.36 8.54 17.54
C GLU A 68 -1.87 8.71 16.09
N PHE A 69 -1.66 7.61 15.35
CA PHE A 69 -1.36 7.61 13.92
C PHE A 69 -2.62 7.76 13.05
N ASN A 70 -3.82 7.82 13.63
CA ASN A 70 -5.06 7.98 12.90
C ASN A 70 -5.21 9.43 12.43
N VAL A 71 -4.98 9.65 11.15
CA VAL A 71 -4.94 10.95 10.46
C VAL A 71 -5.84 10.94 9.25
N PHE A 72 -6.06 12.10 8.64
CA PHE A 72 -6.77 12.16 7.37
C PHE A 72 -5.86 11.68 6.24
N LEU A 73 -6.20 10.56 5.62
CA LEU A 73 -5.54 9.95 4.48
C LEU A 73 -6.05 10.55 3.17
N HIS A 74 -5.18 10.55 2.17
CA HIS A 74 -5.61 10.70 0.79
C HIS A 74 -6.16 9.38 0.25
N GLY A 75 -5.51 8.25 0.59
CA GLY A 75 -5.91 6.92 0.16
C GLY A 75 -5.57 6.56 -1.30
N ASP A 76 -5.08 7.52 -2.09
CA ASP A 76 -4.68 7.31 -3.49
C ASP A 76 -3.62 8.33 -3.93
N ILE A 77 -2.45 8.33 -3.26
CA ILE A 77 -1.36 9.29 -3.52
C ILE A 77 -0.61 8.95 -4.81
N CYS A 78 -1.34 8.87 -5.91
CA CYS A 78 -0.78 8.66 -7.24
C CYS A 78 -0.18 9.94 -7.81
N PRO A 79 0.83 9.84 -8.70
CA PRO A 79 1.48 11.02 -9.26
C PRO A 79 0.54 12.00 -9.96
N ASP A 80 -0.57 11.52 -10.53
CA ASP A 80 -1.62 12.32 -11.17
C ASP A 80 -2.53 13.07 -10.18
N ASN A 81 -2.55 12.66 -8.90
CA ASN A 81 -3.29 13.34 -7.83
C ASN A 81 -2.46 14.42 -7.13
N VAL A 82 -1.36 14.86 -7.75
CA VAL A 82 -0.52 15.96 -7.27
C VAL A 82 -0.52 17.09 -8.29
N TYR A 83 -1.13 18.21 -7.92
CA TYR A 83 -1.01 19.45 -8.67
C TYR A 83 0.29 20.17 -8.29
N TYR A 84 1.16 20.41 -9.26
CA TYR A 84 2.42 21.13 -9.08
C TYR A 84 2.42 22.43 -9.88
N GLN A 85 2.53 23.56 -9.17
CA GLN A 85 2.59 24.89 -9.77
C GLN A 85 3.51 25.79 -8.94
N ASP A 86 4.39 26.56 -9.60
CA ASP A 86 5.24 27.58 -8.96
C ASP A 86 6.06 27.07 -7.76
N ASN A 87 6.58 25.84 -7.85
CA ASN A 87 7.25 25.11 -6.77
C ASN A 87 6.39 24.69 -5.57
N GLU A 88 5.07 24.85 -5.64
CA GLU A 88 4.13 24.31 -4.66
C GLU A 88 3.52 22.99 -5.15
N MET A 89 3.42 22.01 -4.25
CA MET A 89 2.67 20.78 -4.49
C MET A 89 1.38 20.79 -3.67
N ARG A 90 0.27 20.40 -4.30
CA ARG A 90 -1.04 20.27 -3.65
C ARG A 90 -1.65 18.93 -4.04
N PHE A 91 -2.11 18.18 -3.05
CA PHE A 91 -2.94 17.01 -3.32
C PHE A 91 -4.31 17.43 -3.82
N ILE A 92 -4.82 16.68 -4.79
CA ILE A 92 -6.16 16.81 -5.36
C ILE A 92 -6.83 15.44 -5.34
N ASP A 93 -8.11 15.38 -5.74
CA ASP A 93 -8.85 14.12 -5.89
C ASP A 93 -8.89 13.22 -4.64
N PHE A 94 -9.46 13.76 -3.55
CA PHE A 94 -9.70 13.04 -2.31
C PHE A 94 -10.92 12.11 -2.38
N GLU A 95 -11.18 11.48 -3.52
CA GLU A 95 -12.35 10.61 -3.69
C GLU A 95 -12.32 9.39 -2.74
N PHE A 96 -11.12 8.92 -2.39
CA PHE A 96 -10.84 7.87 -1.40
C PHE A 96 -10.38 8.41 -0.03
N GLY A 97 -10.50 9.72 0.20
CA GLY A 97 -10.04 10.37 1.43
C GLY A 97 -10.83 9.89 2.65
N ASP A 98 -10.14 9.44 3.69
CA ASP A 98 -10.75 8.87 4.90
C ASP A 98 -9.79 8.94 6.11
N PHE A 99 -10.19 8.42 7.27
CA PHE A 99 -9.37 8.37 8.46
C PHE A 99 -8.79 7.01 8.72
N GLY A 100 -7.46 6.93 8.70
CA GLY A 100 -6.75 5.71 9.04
C GLY A 100 -5.30 5.99 9.43
N ASN A 101 -4.53 4.92 9.51
CA ASN A 101 -3.14 5.00 9.92
C ASN A 101 -2.28 5.77 8.90
N ALA A 102 -1.57 6.81 9.33
CA ALA A 102 -0.71 7.66 8.50
C ALA A 102 0.30 6.88 7.63
N LEU A 103 0.71 5.69 8.05
CA LEU A 103 1.68 4.89 7.29
C LEU A 103 1.03 4.10 6.15
N VAL A 104 -0.30 3.98 6.07
CA VAL A 104 -0.96 3.43 4.86
C VAL A 104 -0.57 4.27 3.64
N ASP A 105 -0.64 5.59 3.75
CA ASP A 105 -0.12 6.51 2.74
C ASP A 105 1.42 6.66 2.83
N GLY A 106 2.01 6.47 4.01
CA GLY A 106 3.46 6.60 4.20
C GLY A 106 4.31 5.54 3.48
N VAL A 107 3.80 4.32 3.30
CA VAL A 107 4.54 3.22 2.64
C VAL A 107 4.32 3.15 1.14
N TYR A 108 3.68 4.17 0.54
CA TYR A 108 3.20 4.11 -0.83
C TYR A 108 4.33 3.84 -1.84
N LEU A 109 5.47 4.53 -1.71
CA LEU A 109 6.64 4.29 -2.57
C LEU A 109 7.25 2.89 -2.34
N ARG A 110 7.36 2.46 -1.07
CA ARG A 110 7.86 1.14 -0.71
C ARG A 110 6.99 0.02 -1.28
N MET A 111 5.68 0.21 -1.27
CA MET A 111 4.70 -0.73 -1.82
C MET A 111 4.42 -0.49 -3.30
N HIS A 112 5.30 0.23 -3.99
CA HIS A 112 5.26 0.43 -5.44
C HIS A 112 3.96 1.09 -5.91
N MET A 113 3.47 2.08 -5.17
CA MET A 113 2.27 2.86 -5.47
C MET A 113 1.04 1.97 -5.68
N PRO A 114 0.53 1.35 -4.61
CA PRO A 114 -0.27 0.13 -4.69
C PRO A 114 -1.64 0.29 -5.37
N SER A 115 -2.28 1.46 -5.33
CA SER A 115 -3.53 1.72 -6.07
C SER A 115 -3.32 2.42 -7.42
N CYS A 116 -2.12 2.88 -7.74
CA CYS A 116 -1.90 3.64 -8.96
C CYS A 116 -1.97 2.79 -10.22
N TRP A 117 -2.65 3.34 -11.22
CA TRP A 117 -2.59 2.80 -12.56
C TRP A 117 -1.15 2.81 -13.07
N CYS A 118 -0.33 3.83 -12.78
CA CYS A 118 1.06 3.94 -13.25
C CYS A 118 2.12 3.27 -12.35
N SER A 119 1.76 2.25 -11.57
CA SER A 119 2.67 1.57 -10.62
C SER A 119 4.02 1.16 -11.25
N LYS A 120 5.12 1.63 -10.65
CA LYS A 120 6.51 1.31 -10.98
C LYS A 120 7.37 1.30 -9.71
N ALA A 121 8.56 0.72 -9.79
CA ALA A 121 9.53 0.79 -8.71
C ALA A 121 10.20 2.16 -8.59
N VAL A 122 10.67 2.42 -7.37
CA VAL A 122 11.56 3.53 -7.02
C VAL A 122 12.81 2.92 -6.40
N PRO A 123 14.03 3.41 -6.71
CA PRO A 123 15.25 2.90 -6.10
C PRO A 123 15.17 2.88 -4.57
N GLN A 124 15.62 1.79 -3.94
CA GLN A 124 15.49 1.56 -2.50
C GLN A 124 16.10 2.69 -1.66
N SER A 125 17.22 3.28 -2.11
CA SER A 125 17.86 4.41 -1.45
C SER A 125 16.97 5.65 -1.43
N ILE A 126 16.22 5.90 -2.51
CA ILE A 126 15.27 7.02 -2.59
C ILE A 126 14.07 6.74 -1.69
N VAL A 127 13.56 5.50 -1.68
CA VAL A 127 12.47 5.10 -0.76
C VAL A 127 12.85 5.41 0.70
N TYR A 128 14.04 4.99 1.14
CA TYR A 128 14.50 5.24 2.51
C TYR A 128 14.70 6.72 2.82
N GLN A 129 15.21 7.51 1.85
CA GLN A 129 15.33 8.97 2.02
C GLN A 129 13.95 9.62 2.19
N MET A 130 12.99 9.28 1.34
CA MET A 130 11.64 9.83 1.40
C MET A 130 10.91 9.43 2.68
N GLU A 131 11.04 8.17 3.11
CA GLU A 131 10.46 7.72 4.38
C GLU A 131 11.10 8.39 5.60
N SER A 132 12.41 8.66 5.56
CA SER A 132 13.08 9.40 6.62
C SER A 132 12.56 10.83 6.71
N ILE A 133 12.46 11.54 5.57
CA ILE A 133 11.90 12.89 5.51
C ILE A 133 10.46 12.89 6.02
N TYR A 134 9.64 11.96 5.52
CA TYR A 134 8.25 11.82 5.94
C TYR A 134 8.11 11.54 7.44
N ARG A 135 8.96 10.67 8.01
CA ARG A 135 8.98 10.40 9.45
C ARG A 135 9.33 11.64 10.26
N GLU A 136 10.31 12.45 9.84
CA GLU A 136 10.62 13.71 10.53
C GLU A 136 9.44 14.68 10.52
N GLU A 137 8.77 14.84 9.38
CA GLU A 137 7.56 15.68 9.29
C GLU A 137 6.42 15.14 10.16
N LEU A 138 6.26 13.82 10.22
CA LEU A 138 5.21 13.17 11.00
C LEU A 138 5.34 13.46 12.51
N LYS A 139 6.57 13.56 13.03
CA LYS A 139 6.85 13.85 14.44
C LYS A 139 6.29 15.19 14.92
N ALA A 140 6.06 16.15 14.02
CA ALA A 140 5.46 17.43 14.37
C ALA A 140 4.03 17.29 14.92
N GLY A 141 3.30 16.27 14.48
CA GLY A 141 1.92 15.98 14.93
C GLY A 141 1.79 14.70 15.74
N ILE A 142 2.70 13.74 15.58
CA ILE A 142 2.65 12.41 16.20
C ILE A 142 3.99 12.12 16.88
N LEU A 143 4.12 12.51 18.15
CA LEU A 143 5.40 12.43 18.88
C LEU A 143 5.95 11.01 18.97
N SER A 144 5.09 9.99 19.07
CA SER A 144 5.53 8.59 19.15
C SER A 144 6.16 8.07 17.85
N ALA A 145 6.02 8.80 16.73
CA ALA A 145 6.76 8.51 15.51
C ALA A 145 8.29 8.63 15.73
N ALA A 146 8.74 9.29 16.80
CA ALA A 146 10.14 9.33 17.21
C ALA A 146 10.64 8.01 17.84
N ASP A 147 9.73 7.16 18.35
CA ASP A 147 10.08 5.84 18.88
C ASP A 147 10.19 4.82 17.74
N ASP A 148 11.36 4.19 17.61
CA ASP A 148 11.64 3.23 16.54
C ASP A 148 10.75 1.99 16.62
N ALA A 149 10.49 1.46 17.82
CA ALA A 149 9.67 0.26 17.97
C ALA A 149 8.20 0.55 17.60
N VAL A 150 7.68 1.70 18.02
CA VAL A 150 6.32 2.15 17.67
C VAL A 150 6.20 2.36 16.16
N TYR A 151 7.12 3.15 15.57
CA TYR A 151 7.08 3.46 14.14
C TYR A 151 7.25 2.21 13.27
N ASN A 152 8.23 1.36 13.59
CA ASN A 152 8.48 0.12 12.83
C ASN A 152 7.30 -0.84 12.86
N LYS A 153 6.56 -0.90 13.98
CA LYS A 153 5.30 -1.63 14.03
C LYS A 153 4.28 -1.07 13.04
N GLN A 154 4.04 0.24 13.04
CA GLN A 154 3.10 0.86 12.09
C GLN A 154 3.54 0.62 10.64
N LEU A 155 4.85 0.69 10.36
CA LEU A 155 5.43 0.55 9.03
C LEU A 155 5.17 -0.85 8.47
N ALA A 156 5.46 -1.88 9.27
CA ALA A 156 5.27 -3.26 8.85
C ALA A 156 3.80 -3.62 8.66
N TYR A 157 2.92 -3.14 9.54
CA TYR A 157 1.48 -3.36 9.42
C TYR A 157 0.87 -2.60 8.22
N ALA A 158 1.36 -1.40 7.89
CA ALA A 158 0.95 -0.70 6.67
C ALA A 158 1.41 -1.42 5.39
N CYS A 159 2.64 -1.97 5.37
CA CYS A 159 3.09 -2.82 4.27
C CYS A 159 2.22 -4.09 4.16
N ALA A 160 1.92 -4.71 5.29
CA ALA A 160 1.05 -5.88 5.34
C ALA A 160 -0.35 -5.57 4.80
N TYR A 161 -0.93 -4.42 5.18
CA TYR A 161 -2.22 -3.95 4.69
C TYR A 161 -2.26 -3.89 3.16
N TRP A 162 -1.25 -3.32 2.51
CA TRP A 162 -1.19 -3.30 1.04
C TRP A 162 -0.93 -4.68 0.43
N LEU A 163 -0.15 -5.53 1.11
CA LEU A 163 0.05 -6.91 0.66
C LEU A 163 -1.26 -7.70 0.69
N VAL A 164 -2.03 -7.65 1.78
CA VAL A 164 -3.28 -8.41 1.87
C VAL A 164 -4.33 -7.92 0.87
N ARG A 165 -4.37 -6.61 0.56
CA ARG A 165 -5.17 -6.08 -0.57
C ARG A 165 -4.69 -6.62 -1.91
N THR A 166 -3.38 -6.74 -2.11
CA THR A 166 -2.79 -7.31 -3.32
C THR A 166 -3.14 -8.80 -3.48
N ILE A 167 -3.16 -9.58 -2.39
CA ILE A 167 -3.58 -10.99 -2.41
C ILE A 167 -5.07 -11.12 -2.69
N LYS A 168 -5.89 -10.21 -2.18
CA LYS A 168 -7.31 -10.14 -2.54
C LYS A 168 -7.48 -9.89 -4.05
N GLN A 169 -6.76 -8.90 -4.60
CA GLN A 169 -6.78 -8.60 -6.04
C GLN A 169 -6.32 -9.79 -6.89
N LEU A 170 -5.28 -10.52 -6.45
CA LEU A 170 -4.82 -11.75 -7.09
C LEU A 170 -5.95 -12.74 -7.31
N ASN A 171 -6.85 -12.89 -6.33
CA ASN A 171 -8.03 -13.74 -6.46
C ASN A 171 -9.14 -13.10 -7.30
N ASP A 172 -9.53 -11.86 -6.98
CA ASP A 172 -10.72 -11.23 -7.58
C ASP A 172 -10.58 -11.00 -9.09
N MET A 173 -9.36 -10.81 -9.55
CA MET A 173 -9.02 -10.58 -10.95
C MET A 173 -8.47 -11.82 -11.65
N ASP A 174 -8.48 -12.98 -10.98
CA ASP A 174 -7.99 -14.26 -11.50
C ASP A 174 -6.56 -14.20 -12.06
N LEU A 175 -5.68 -13.47 -11.37
CA LEU A 175 -4.33 -13.15 -11.87
C LEU A 175 -3.37 -14.35 -11.88
N ILE A 176 -3.76 -15.46 -11.24
CA ILE A 176 -3.06 -16.74 -11.29
C ILE A 176 -3.01 -17.23 -12.73
N ASP A 177 -4.16 -17.31 -13.39
CA ASP A 177 -4.29 -17.89 -14.72
C ASP A 177 -4.26 -16.83 -15.82
N HIS A 178 -4.64 -15.58 -15.52
CA HIS A 178 -4.78 -14.51 -16.51
C HIS A 178 -3.95 -13.28 -16.14
N GLU A 179 -2.98 -12.88 -16.95
CA GLU A 179 -2.30 -11.59 -16.77
C GLU A 179 -3.25 -10.44 -17.16
N TRP A 180 -3.25 -9.37 -16.35
CA TRP A 180 -4.02 -8.17 -16.63
C TRP A 180 -3.09 -6.98 -16.83
N ILE A 181 -3.27 -6.30 -17.96
CA ILE A 181 -2.59 -5.04 -18.24
C ILE A 181 -3.44 -3.90 -17.70
N CYS A 182 -2.89 -3.14 -16.76
CA CYS A 182 -3.58 -2.02 -16.16
C CYS A 182 -3.77 -0.89 -17.18
N PRO A 183 -5.02 -0.51 -17.49
CA PRO A 183 -5.29 0.56 -18.43
C PRO A 183 -4.81 1.89 -17.83
N SER A 184 -4.40 2.80 -18.70
CA SER A 184 -4.23 4.21 -18.34
C SER A 184 -5.49 4.99 -18.69
N GLY A 185 -5.62 6.19 -18.11
CA GLY A 185 -6.46 7.22 -18.70
C GLY A 185 -5.95 7.68 -20.07
N PRO A 186 -6.60 8.70 -20.68
CA PRO A 186 -6.10 9.34 -21.88
C PRO A 186 -4.65 9.81 -21.66
N VAL A 187 -3.79 9.52 -22.64
CA VAL A 187 -2.41 10.02 -22.67
C VAL A 187 -2.25 10.95 -23.87
N ASP A 188 -1.40 11.97 -23.73
CA ASP A 188 -1.08 12.87 -24.83
C ASP A 188 -0.39 12.13 -25.98
N SER A 189 -0.50 12.67 -27.20
CA SER A 189 0.04 12.04 -28.41
C SER A 189 1.56 11.84 -28.39
N ASP A 190 2.27 12.61 -27.58
CA ASP A 190 3.72 12.55 -27.37
C ASP A 190 4.12 11.88 -26.05
N SER A 191 3.16 11.24 -25.37
CA SER A 191 3.41 10.51 -24.14
C SER A 191 4.46 9.41 -24.33
N LYS A 192 5.40 9.32 -23.40
CA LYS A 192 6.39 8.24 -23.29
C LYS A 192 5.87 7.04 -22.50
N TRP A 193 4.61 7.07 -22.08
CA TRP A 193 3.99 5.98 -21.34
C TRP A 193 3.67 4.83 -22.29
N GLU A 194 4.05 3.61 -21.90
CA GLU A 194 3.80 2.36 -22.64
C GLU A 194 2.80 1.51 -21.82
N PRO A 195 1.48 1.65 -22.04
CA PRO A 195 0.45 0.97 -21.25
C PRO A 195 0.62 -0.56 -21.20
N GLU A 196 1.06 -1.17 -22.30
CA GLU A 196 1.33 -2.60 -22.43
C GLU A 196 2.39 -3.12 -21.45
N LYS A 197 3.26 -2.26 -20.91
CA LYS A 197 4.30 -2.61 -19.92
C LYS A 197 3.80 -2.53 -18.48
N ASN A 198 2.49 -2.48 -18.29
CA ASN A 198 1.85 -2.20 -17.02
C ASN A 198 1.09 -3.41 -16.45
N ALA A 199 1.71 -4.57 -16.61
CA ALA A 199 1.22 -5.86 -16.12
C ALA A 199 1.08 -5.91 -14.59
N PHE A 200 0.19 -6.76 -14.09
CA PHE A 200 -0.10 -6.89 -12.67
C PHE A 200 0.82 -7.88 -11.95
N ARG A 201 1.23 -8.98 -12.60
CA ARG A 201 2.11 -9.98 -11.94
C ARG A 201 3.42 -9.38 -11.41
N PRO A 202 4.14 -8.49 -12.13
CA PRO A 202 5.32 -7.82 -11.58
C PRO A 202 5.03 -7.03 -10.29
N ARG A 203 3.85 -6.40 -10.22
CA ARG A 203 3.42 -5.63 -9.03
C ARG A 203 3.16 -6.53 -7.83
N ILE A 204 2.56 -7.70 -8.06
CA ILE A 204 2.31 -8.67 -6.99
C ILE A 204 3.62 -9.19 -6.40
N LEU A 205 4.55 -9.58 -7.28
CA LEU A 205 5.86 -10.08 -6.87
C LEU A 205 6.67 -9.02 -6.12
N SER A 206 6.69 -7.78 -6.61
CA SER A 206 7.45 -6.70 -5.94
C SER A 206 6.85 -6.29 -4.59
N ARG A 207 5.51 -6.32 -4.44
CA ARG A 207 4.84 -6.03 -3.16
C ARG A 207 5.06 -7.14 -2.13
N LEU A 208 5.12 -8.40 -2.57
CA LEU A 208 5.55 -9.51 -1.71
C LEU A 208 6.98 -9.27 -1.21
N GLU A 209 7.92 -8.96 -2.11
CA GLU A 209 9.32 -8.68 -1.75
C GLU A 209 9.46 -7.49 -0.79
N ALA A 210 8.74 -6.38 -1.06
CA ALA A 210 8.73 -5.19 -0.22
C ALA A 210 8.26 -5.50 1.20
N PHE A 211 7.15 -6.25 1.34
CA PHE A 211 6.65 -6.67 2.65
C PHE A 211 7.62 -7.64 3.34
N ILE A 212 8.13 -8.66 2.65
CA ILE A 212 9.08 -9.64 3.22
C ILE A 212 10.31 -8.93 3.77
N SER A 213 10.87 -7.97 3.02
CA SER A 213 12.00 -7.18 3.49
C SER A 213 11.64 -6.36 4.73
N CYS A 214 10.50 -5.66 4.70
CA CYS A 214 10.05 -4.84 5.83
C CYS A 214 9.81 -5.68 7.10
N SER A 215 9.14 -6.83 6.96
CA SER A 215 8.85 -7.72 8.07
C SER A 215 10.14 -8.30 8.67
N LYS A 216 11.09 -8.75 7.84
CA LYS A 216 12.40 -9.23 8.33
C LYS A 216 13.19 -8.16 9.07
N THR A 217 13.19 -6.93 8.58
CA THR A 217 13.92 -5.82 9.22
C THR A 217 13.29 -5.40 10.54
N THR A 218 11.96 -5.40 10.62
CA THR A 218 11.22 -4.93 11.81
C THR A 218 10.90 -6.03 12.83
N GLY A 219 11.00 -7.31 12.42
CA GLY A 219 10.62 -8.47 13.21
C GLY A 219 9.10 -8.64 13.41
N GLN A 220 8.28 -7.89 12.67
CA GLN A 220 6.83 -7.88 12.80
C GLN A 220 6.17 -8.88 11.84
N LEU A 221 5.05 -9.48 12.25
CA LEU A 221 4.25 -10.39 11.42
C LEU A 221 5.06 -11.58 10.82
N PRO A 222 5.81 -12.34 11.67
CA PRO A 222 6.68 -13.41 11.19
C PRO A 222 5.93 -14.53 10.43
N LYS A 223 4.68 -14.83 10.77
CA LYS A 223 3.92 -15.92 10.13
C LYS A 223 3.39 -15.50 8.77
N LEU A 224 2.93 -14.26 8.64
CA LEU A 224 2.59 -13.67 7.36
C LEU A 224 3.83 -13.53 6.48
N CYS A 225 5.00 -13.21 7.05
CA CYS A 225 6.26 -13.18 6.31
C CYS A 225 6.66 -14.56 5.77
N GLU A 226 6.55 -15.61 6.59
CA GLU A 226 6.80 -17.00 6.17
C GLU A 226 5.87 -17.38 5.01
N ALA A 227 4.58 -17.07 5.13
CA ALA A 227 3.60 -17.31 4.08
C ALA A 227 3.86 -16.51 2.80
N ALA A 228 4.25 -15.24 2.94
CA ALA A 228 4.62 -14.38 1.81
C ALA A 228 5.85 -14.93 1.07
N ILE A 229 6.86 -15.45 1.78
CA ILE A 229 8.06 -16.07 1.17
C ILE A 229 7.65 -17.29 0.33
N HIS A 230 6.79 -18.15 0.87
CA HIS A 230 6.33 -19.34 0.14
C HIS A 230 5.43 -18.98 -1.04
N LEU A 231 4.53 -18.01 -0.87
CA LEU A 231 3.68 -17.52 -1.96
C LEU A 231 4.53 -16.90 -3.08
N HIS A 232 5.49 -16.04 -2.75
CA HIS A 232 6.42 -15.47 -3.72
C HIS A 232 7.19 -16.56 -4.49
N SER A 233 7.73 -17.54 -3.76
CA SER A 233 8.44 -18.68 -4.36
C SER A 233 7.55 -19.53 -5.26
N TYR A 234 6.27 -19.71 -4.90
CA TYR A 234 5.29 -20.42 -5.70
C TYR A 234 4.95 -19.63 -6.97
N LEU A 235 4.62 -18.34 -6.84
CA LEU A 235 4.28 -17.46 -7.96
C LEU A 235 5.42 -17.35 -8.98
N ARG A 236 6.67 -17.23 -8.53
CA ARG A 236 7.85 -17.25 -9.42
C ARG A 236 8.01 -18.56 -10.21
N LYS A 237 7.55 -19.69 -9.66
CA LYS A 237 7.59 -20.98 -10.38
C LYS A 237 6.51 -21.07 -11.45
N ILE A 238 5.32 -20.53 -11.18
CA ILE A 238 4.19 -20.60 -12.13
C ILE A 238 4.17 -19.44 -13.13
N TRP A 239 4.91 -18.36 -12.87
CA TRP A 239 5.08 -17.21 -13.76
C TRP A 239 6.56 -17.00 -14.15
N PRO A 240 7.24 -18.00 -14.76
CA PRO A 240 8.67 -17.91 -15.09
C PRO A 240 9.01 -16.78 -16.08
N GLU A 241 8.04 -16.31 -16.85
CA GLU A 241 8.16 -15.22 -17.82
C GLU A 241 7.96 -13.81 -17.22
N THR A 242 7.51 -13.71 -15.97
CA THR A 242 7.24 -12.42 -15.34
C THR A 242 8.53 -11.73 -14.94
N ASN A 243 8.80 -10.61 -15.61
CA ASN A 243 9.94 -9.73 -15.29
C ASN A 243 9.72 -8.96 -13.98
N GLU A 244 10.81 -8.42 -13.44
CA GLU A 244 10.73 -7.44 -12.37
C GLU A 244 9.93 -6.21 -12.78
N ILE A 245 9.29 -5.57 -11.80
CA ILE A 245 8.66 -4.28 -12.04
C ILE A 245 9.74 -3.25 -12.42
N GLU A 246 9.52 -2.53 -13.52
CA GLU A 246 10.47 -1.52 -13.97
C GLU A 246 10.49 -0.30 -13.03
N PHE A 247 11.61 0.40 -13.00
CA PHE A 247 11.68 1.73 -12.41
C PHE A 247 10.93 2.78 -13.25
N PHE A 248 10.47 3.85 -12.60
CA PHE A 248 10.03 5.05 -13.32
C PHE A 248 11.13 5.56 -14.27
N PRO A 249 10.79 6.12 -15.45
CA PRO A 249 11.78 6.58 -16.44
C PRO A 249 12.82 7.56 -15.90
N VAL A 250 12.48 8.36 -14.88
CA VAL A 250 13.41 9.32 -14.23
C VAL A 250 14.57 8.64 -13.48
N PHE A 251 14.45 7.34 -13.19
CA PHE A 251 15.47 6.54 -12.51
C PHE A 251 16.19 5.55 -13.44
N LYS A 252 15.92 5.60 -14.76
CA LYS A 252 16.61 4.80 -15.77
C LYS A 252 17.89 5.50 -16.25
#